data_AF-A0A4R5CU91-F1
#
_entry.id   AF-A0A4R5CU91-F1
#
_cell.length_a   1.000
_cell.length_b   1.000
_cell.length_c   1.000
_cell.angle_alpha   90.00
_cell.angle_beta   90.00
_cell.angle_gamma   90.00
#
_symmetry.space_group_name_H-M   'P 1'
#
loop_
_entity.id
_entity.type
_entity.pdbx_description
1 polymer ?
#
loop_
_entity_poly.entity_id
_entity_poly.type
_entity_poly.pdbx_seq_one_letter_code
_entity_poly.pdbx_strand_id
1 'polypeptide(L)'
;MNVLRLLILLAFLFTFSAFSQNKKFTYIQFDVALPIKGNPERGETNPNENKNNSWFLPDGLNTKIGYGLHYNKWIALGINSGIDWKWADKLVIVPVFANLKLSPKISEDTRIALQLGLGKAMALGRGDLMGDYKKISLGVQTPDDLIIFIELSHYAIPINNQKDTGSISFGLSLITF
;
A
#
# COMPACT_ATOMS: atom_id res chain seq x y z
N MET A 1 -9.75 -29.60 -20.58
CA MET A 1 -9.26 -29.41 -19.21
C MET A 1 -9.25 -30.78 -18.52
N ASN A 2 -8.08 -31.33 -18.17
CA ASN A 2 -7.95 -32.74 -17.76
C ASN A 2 -8.61 -32.98 -16.39
N VAL A 3 -9.31 -34.11 -16.24
CA VAL A 3 -10.01 -34.53 -15.00
C VAL A 3 -9.08 -34.48 -13.77
N LEU A 4 -7.79 -34.80 -13.97
CA LEU A 4 -6.76 -34.69 -12.93
C LEU A 4 -6.58 -33.25 -12.40
N ARG A 5 -6.65 -32.23 -13.26
CA ARG A 5 -6.55 -30.82 -12.85
C ARG A 5 -7.78 -30.38 -12.06
N LEU A 6 -8.96 -30.90 -12.42
CA LEU A 6 -10.21 -30.62 -11.70
C LEU A 6 -10.19 -31.24 -10.29
N LEU A 7 -9.69 -32.47 -10.16
CA LEU A 7 -9.55 -33.17 -8.87
C LEU A 7 -8.54 -32.49 -7.95
N ILE A 8 -7.42 -31.99 -8.49
CA ILE A 8 -6.44 -31.22 -7.70
C ILE A 8 -7.05 -29.90 -7.21
N LEU A 9 -7.81 -29.20 -8.06
CA LEU A 9 -8.53 -27.97 -7.69
C LEU A 9 -9.57 -28.25 -6.60
N LEU A 10 -10.34 -29.32 -6.73
CA LEU A 10 -11.32 -29.74 -5.73
C LEU A 10 -10.65 -30.15 -4.40
N ALA A 11 -9.55 -30.88 -4.45
CA ALA A 11 -8.79 -31.24 -3.25
C ALA A 11 -8.21 -30.01 -2.54
N PHE A 12 -7.73 -29.01 -3.31
CA PHE A 12 -7.30 -27.72 -2.75
C PHE A 12 -8.45 -26.96 -2.11
N LEU A 13 -9.65 -26.98 -2.69
CA LEU A 13 -10.83 -26.31 -2.13
C LEU A 13 -11.32 -26.98 -0.84
N PHE A 14 -11.25 -28.32 -0.74
CA PHE A 14 -11.70 -29.06 0.44
C PHE A 14 -10.78 -28.92 1.65
N THR A 15 -9.47 -28.72 1.46
CA THR A 15 -8.53 -28.48 2.58
C THR A 15 -8.73 -27.12 3.24
N PHE A 16 -9.24 -26.11 2.51
CA PHE A 16 -9.60 -24.82 3.09
C PHE A 16 -10.80 -24.90 4.06
N SER A 17 -11.76 -25.78 3.80
CA SER A 17 -12.98 -25.91 4.61
C SER A 17 -12.73 -26.52 5.99
N ALA A 18 -11.74 -27.41 6.12
CA ALA A 18 -11.44 -28.11 7.37
C ALA A 18 -10.72 -27.23 8.43
N PHE A 19 -10.14 -26.10 8.02
CA PHE A 19 -9.44 -25.15 8.91
C PHE A 19 -10.36 -24.09 9.55
N SER A 20 -11.67 -24.12 9.27
CA SER A 20 -12.63 -23.06 9.60
C SER A 20 -13.31 -23.21 10.98
N GLN A 21 -12.64 -23.81 11.98
CA GLN A 21 -13.20 -23.88 13.34
C GLN A 21 -12.72 -22.70 14.21
N ASN A 22 -13.64 -21.78 14.50
CA ASN A 22 -13.63 -20.78 15.60
C ASN A 22 -12.59 -19.65 15.66
N LYS A 23 -11.80 -19.38 14.61
CA LYS A 23 -10.92 -18.21 14.56
C LYS A 23 -11.37 -17.23 13.49
N LYS A 24 -11.57 -15.96 13.85
CA LYS A 24 -11.78 -14.89 12.87
C LYS A 24 -10.57 -14.91 11.94
N PHE A 25 -10.85 -15.06 10.65
CA PHE A 25 -9.87 -15.25 9.59
C PHE A 25 -9.86 -14.05 8.64
N THR A 26 -10.59 -12.98 8.98
CA THR A 26 -10.76 -11.78 8.18
C THR A 26 -10.02 -10.62 8.83
N TYR A 27 -9.53 -9.68 8.03
CA TYR A 27 -8.92 -8.46 8.55
C TYR A 27 -9.48 -7.22 7.87
N ILE A 28 -9.48 -6.11 8.60
CA ILE A 28 -9.67 -4.75 8.08
C ILE A 28 -8.38 -3.99 8.34
N GLN A 29 -7.93 -3.18 7.37
CA GLN A 29 -6.75 -2.35 7.51
C GLN A 29 -7.06 -0.92 7.04
N PHE A 30 -6.55 0.07 7.76
CA PHE A 30 -6.63 1.48 7.40
C PHE A 30 -5.25 2.11 7.44
N ASP A 31 -4.82 2.71 6.34
CA ASP A 31 -3.50 3.33 6.15
C ASP A 31 -3.65 4.85 6.00
N VAL A 32 -2.75 5.60 6.62
CA VAL A 32 -2.51 7.02 6.36
C VAL A 32 -1.01 7.20 6.10
N ALA A 33 -0.64 7.84 5.00
CA ALA A 33 0.75 8.08 4.65
C ALA A 33 0.99 9.46 4.05
N LEU A 34 2.19 9.98 4.28
CA LEU A 34 2.68 11.23 3.72
C LEU A 34 3.74 10.92 2.67
N PRO A 35 3.47 11.12 1.38
CA PRO A 35 4.48 11.07 0.34
C PRO A 35 5.49 12.22 0.53
N ILE A 36 6.75 11.92 0.24
CA ILE A 36 7.86 12.85 0.30
C ILE A 36 8.53 12.94 -1.08
N LYS A 37 8.98 14.15 -1.42
CA LYS A 37 9.78 14.43 -2.61
C LYS A 37 11.09 15.10 -2.24
N GLY A 38 12.10 15.00 -3.10
CA GLY A 38 13.32 15.79 -2.97
C GLY A 38 13.02 17.28 -3.10
N ASN A 39 13.68 18.10 -2.29
CA ASN A 39 13.54 19.56 -2.35
C ASN A 39 14.37 20.13 -3.53
N PRO A 40 13.74 20.67 -4.59
CA PRO A 40 14.47 21.23 -5.73
C PRO A 40 15.18 22.54 -5.39
N GLU A 41 14.65 23.34 -4.46
CA GLU A 41 15.17 24.65 -4.05
C GLU A 41 16.29 24.54 -3.01
N ARG A 42 16.82 23.33 -2.82
CA ARG A 42 17.82 23.11 -1.78
C ARG A 42 19.13 23.79 -2.12
N GLY A 43 19.63 24.58 -1.17
CA GLY A 43 20.84 25.36 -1.34
C GLY A 43 20.60 26.72 -1.98
N GLU A 44 19.38 27.01 -2.42
CA GLU A 44 18.97 28.34 -2.86
C GLU A 44 18.80 29.27 -1.65
N THR A 45 19.15 30.54 -1.85
CA THR A 45 19.01 31.59 -0.85
C THR A 45 17.69 32.31 -1.12
N ASN A 46 16.77 32.25 -0.16
CA ASN A 46 15.49 32.93 -0.26
C ASN A 46 15.67 34.47 -0.27
N PRO A 47 14.66 35.25 -0.71
CA PRO A 47 14.68 36.71 -0.66
C PRO A 47 14.92 37.30 0.74
N ASN A 48 14.73 36.49 1.78
CA ASN A 48 14.95 36.84 3.19
C ASN A 48 16.36 36.39 3.69
N GLU A 49 17.32 36.18 2.78
CA GLU A 49 18.71 35.72 3.06
C GLU A 49 18.85 34.35 3.76
N ASN A 50 17.74 33.65 4.02
CA ASN A 50 17.76 32.31 4.58
C ASN A 50 18.02 31.26 3.50
N LYS A 51 19.03 30.42 3.74
CA LYS A 51 19.36 29.28 2.87
C LYS A 51 18.43 28.10 3.13
N ASN A 52 17.82 27.56 2.08
CA ASN A 52 16.97 26.40 2.19
C ASN A 52 17.82 25.12 2.35
N ASN A 53 17.87 24.58 3.57
CA ASN A 53 18.66 23.39 3.89
C ASN A 53 17.86 22.07 3.91
N SER A 54 16.54 22.11 3.66
CA SER A 54 15.73 20.88 3.71
C SER A 54 16.06 19.93 2.56
N TRP A 55 16.23 18.64 2.86
CA TRP A 55 16.44 17.59 1.85
C TRP A 55 15.14 17.12 1.19
N PHE A 56 14.05 17.09 1.96
CA PHE A 56 12.77 16.53 1.55
C PHE A 56 11.63 17.49 1.86
N LEU A 57 10.58 17.43 1.05
CA LEU A 57 9.34 18.15 1.24
C LEU A 57 8.18 17.16 1.24
N PRO A 58 7.14 17.38 2.06
CA PRO A 58 5.90 16.65 1.91
C PRO A 58 5.28 16.95 0.55
N ASP A 59 4.75 15.93 -0.11
CA ASP A 59 4.20 16.01 -1.46
C ASP A 59 2.75 15.54 -1.55
N GLY A 60 2.05 15.42 -0.42
CA GLY A 60 0.69 14.91 -0.45
C GLY A 60 0.18 14.30 0.84
N LEU A 61 -0.97 13.63 0.69
CA LEU A 61 -1.59 12.80 1.71
C LEU A 61 -2.26 11.60 1.05
N ASN A 62 -1.97 10.42 1.56
CA ASN A 62 -2.47 9.15 1.07
C ASN A 62 -3.31 8.48 2.16
N THR A 63 -4.49 7.98 1.81
CA THR A 63 -5.35 7.21 2.71
C THR A 63 -5.82 5.96 2.00
N LYS A 64 -5.75 4.80 2.66
CA LYS A 64 -6.18 3.52 2.06
C LYS A 64 -6.97 2.71 3.07
N ILE A 65 -7.94 1.95 2.60
CA ILE A 65 -8.69 0.97 3.37
C ILE A 65 -8.63 -0.38 2.67
N GLY A 66 -8.50 -1.45 3.44
CA GLY A 66 -8.40 -2.81 2.94
C GLY A 66 -9.26 -3.78 3.74
N TYR A 67 -9.76 -4.79 3.06
CA TYR A 67 -10.42 -5.94 3.66
C TYR A 67 -9.89 -7.23 3.04
N GLY A 68 -9.70 -8.25 3.84
CA GLY A 68 -9.20 -9.51 3.33
C GLY A 68 -9.21 -10.65 4.33
N LEU A 69 -8.49 -11.69 3.98
CA LEU A 69 -8.32 -12.90 4.76
C LEU A 69 -6.90 -12.96 5.30
N HIS A 70 -6.72 -13.61 6.45
CA HIS A 70 -5.41 -13.84 7.03
C HIS A 70 -5.29 -15.26 7.61
N TYR A 71 -4.05 -15.73 7.68
CA TYR A 71 -3.65 -16.94 8.37
C TYR A 71 -2.68 -16.59 9.49
N ASN A 72 -3.13 -16.78 10.74
CA ASN A 72 -2.33 -16.59 11.97
C ASN A 72 -1.60 -15.23 12.09
N LYS A 73 -2.21 -14.15 11.56
CA LYS A 73 -1.62 -12.81 11.43
C LYS A 73 -0.26 -12.80 10.69
N TRP A 74 0.13 -13.90 10.06
CA TRP A 74 1.42 -14.07 9.41
C TRP A 74 1.31 -13.82 7.91
N ILE A 75 0.33 -14.42 7.25
CA ILE A 75 0.08 -14.23 5.83
C ILE A 75 -1.32 -13.64 5.70
N ALA A 76 -1.47 -12.60 4.92
CA ALA A 76 -2.76 -11.98 4.64
C ALA A 76 -2.89 -11.64 3.16
N LEU A 77 -4.10 -11.81 2.62
CA LEU A 77 -4.46 -11.49 1.25
C LEU A 77 -5.76 -10.70 1.29
N GLY A 78 -5.80 -9.53 0.67
CA GLY A 78 -7.00 -8.70 0.65
C GLY A 78 -7.10 -7.83 -0.60
N ILE A 79 -8.18 -7.07 -0.65
CA ILE A 79 -8.39 -6.02 -1.63
C ILE A 79 -8.39 -4.69 -0.89
N ASN A 80 -7.63 -3.74 -1.43
CA ASN A 80 -7.48 -2.41 -0.88
C ASN A 80 -7.87 -1.36 -1.92
N SER A 81 -8.38 -0.25 -1.44
CA SER A 81 -8.60 0.96 -2.23
C SER A 81 -8.32 2.20 -1.39
N GLY A 82 -8.26 3.37 -2.00
CA GLY A 82 -7.93 4.58 -1.28
C GLY A 82 -7.93 5.84 -2.14
N ILE A 83 -7.36 6.89 -1.56
CA ILE A 83 -7.15 8.17 -2.21
C ILE A 83 -5.69 8.57 -1.95
N ASP A 84 -4.95 8.74 -3.03
CA ASP A 84 -3.59 9.27 -3.02
C ASP A 84 -3.61 10.68 -3.62
N TRP A 85 -3.43 11.70 -2.77
CA TRP A 85 -3.42 13.10 -3.19
C TRP A 85 -1.99 13.60 -3.29
N LYS A 86 -1.54 13.88 -4.52
CA LYS A 86 -0.22 14.48 -4.82
C LYS A 86 -0.34 15.97 -5.03
N TRP A 87 0.39 16.76 -4.24
CA TRP A 87 0.31 18.22 -4.27
C TRP A 87 1.11 18.83 -5.43
N ALA A 88 2.35 18.38 -5.69
CA ALA A 88 3.15 18.92 -6.79
C ALA A 88 2.45 18.75 -8.15
N ASP A 89 1.91 17.56 -8.39
CA ASP A 89 1.26 17.22 -9.66
C ASP A 89 -0.21 17.70 -9.72
N LYS A 90 -0.74 18.27 -8.62
CA LYS A 90 -2.15 18.65 -8.45
C LYS A 90 -3.06 17.52 -8.92
N LEU A 91 -2.86 16.35 -8.32
CA LEU A 91 -3.44 15.10 -8.80
C LEU A 91 -4.02 14.30 -7.65
N VAL A 92 -5.22 13.78 -7.86
CA VAL A 92 -5.87 12.85 -6.95
C VAL A 92 -6.01 11.51 -7.67
N ILE A 93 -5.49 10.45 -7.06
CA ILE A 93 -5.48 9.11 -7.62
C ILE A 93 -6.30 8.18 -6.71
N VAL A 94 -7.14 7.34 -7.31
CA VAL A 94 -7.84 6.26 -6.61
C VAL A 94 -7.26 4.92 -7.05
N PRO A 95 -6.42 4.28 -6.23
CA PRO A 95 -5.98 2.90 -6.47
C PRO A 95 -7.05 1.89 -6.03
N VAL A 96 -7.12 0.77 -6.74
CA VAL A 96 -7.85 -0.45 -6.37
C VAL A 96 -6.93 -1.63 -6.66
N PHE A 97 -6.57 -2.41 -5.63
CA PHE A 97 -5.50 -3.39 -5.76
C PHE A 97 -5.66 -4.59 -4.83
N ALA A 98 -5.12 -5.73 -5.27
CA ALA A 98 -4.92 -6.88 -4.40
C ALA A 98 -3.66 -6.65 -3.56
N ASN A 99 -3.70 -6.98 -2.27
CA ASN A 99 -2.64 -6.77 -1.31
C ASN A 99 -2.25 -8.08 -0.64
N LEU A 100 -1.00 -8.50 -0.83
CA LEU A 100 -0.37 -9.62 -0.12
C LEU A 100 0.48 -9.06 1.01
N LYS A 101 0.22 -9.48 2.25
CA LYS A 101 0.97 -9.09 3.44
C LYS A 101 1.66 -10.31 4.06
N LEU A 102 2.94 -10.15 4.36
CA LEU A 102 3.79 -11.08 5.11
C LEU A 102 4.25 -10.42 6.40
N SER A 103 3.93 -11.05 7.52
CA SER A 103 4.19 -10.54 8.86
C SER A 103 4.83 -11.57 9.79
N PRO A 104 6.09 -11.97 9.52
CA PRO A 104 6.83 -12.86 10.41
C PRO A 104 7.03 -12.17 11.77
N LYS A 105 6.89 -12.95 12.84
CA LYS A 105 7.27 -12.50 14.19
C LYS A 105 8.79 -12.34 14.25
N ILE A 106 9.24 -11.26 14.85
CA ILE A 106 10.67 -11.02 15.16
C ILE A 106 10.94 -11.01 16.67
N SER A 107 9.90 -10.81 17.47
CA SER A 107 9.92 -10.95 18.92
C SER A 107 8.56 -11.50 19.39
N GLU A 108 8.32 -11.57 20.70
CA GLU A 108 7.05 -12.07 21.26
C GLU A 108 5.85 -11.29 20.72
N ASP A 109 5.98 -9.95 20.71
CA ASP A 109 4.89 -9.03 20.35
C ASP A 109 5.16 -8.14 19.13
N THR A 110 6.38 -8.18 18.58
CA THR A 110 6.76 -7.36 17.40
C THR A 110 6.80 -8.21 16.14
N ARG A 111 6.24 -7.69 15.05
CA ARG A 111 6.30 -8.32 13.71
C ARG A 111 6.87 -7.36 12.70
N ILE A 112 7.53 -7.89 11.68
CA ILE A 112 7.75 -7.12 10.44
C ILE A 112 6.42 -7.11 9.66
N ALA A 113 6.21 -6.12 8.81
CA ALA A 113 5.10 -6.07 7.87
C ALA A 113 5.63 -5.74 6.48
N LEU A 114 5.75 -6.75 5.62
CA LEU A 114 6.02 -6.58 4.20
C LEU A 114 4.69 -6.69 3.45
N GLN A 115 4.35 -5.69 2.64
CA GLN A 115 3.13 -5.68 1.83
C GLN A 115 3.46 -5.45 0.36
N LEU A 116 2.84 -6.23 -0.52
CA LEU A 116 2.95 -6.15 -1.97
C LEU A 116 1.57 -5.93 -2.55
N GLY A 117 1.37 -4.83 -3.25
CA GLY A 117 0.12 -4.45 -3.88
C GLY A 117 0.22 -4.42 -5.40
N LEU A 118 -0.77 -5.00 -6.09
CA LEU A 118 -0.89 -4.96 -7.55
C LEU A 118 -2.35 -4.70 -7.95
N GLY A 119 -2.57 -3.74 -8.85
CA GLY A 119 -3.92 -3.38 -9.28
C GLY A 119 -3.98 -2.28 -10.33
N LYS A 120 -5.03 -1.47 -10.25
CA LYS A 120 -5.28 -0.34 -11.15
C LYS A 120 -5.36 0.96 -10.35
N ALA A 121 -5.00 2.06 -11.00
CA ALA A 121 -5.12 3.41 -10.47
C ALA A 121 -5.88 4.30 -11.46
N MET A 122 -6.76 5.15 -10.93
CA MET A 122 -7.59 6.08 -11.69
C MET A 122 -7.27 7.51 -11.27
N ALA A 123 -6.95 8.40 -12.21
CA ALA A 123 -6.74 9.81 -11.92
C ALA A 123 -8.08 10.56 -11.94
N LEU A 124 -8.52 11.06 -10.78
CA LEU A 124 -9.76 11.81 -10.66
C LEU A 124 -9.62 13.21 -11.27
N GLY A 125 -10.68 13.68 -11.94
CA GLY A 125 -10.73 15.01 -12.54
C GLY A 125 -9.84 15.18 -13.79
N ARG A 126 -9.28 14.09 -14.33
CA ARG A 126 -8.40 14.11 -15.51
C ARG A 126 -8.93 13.27 -16.68
N GLY A 127 -10.23 12.97 -16.71
CA GLY A 127 -10.88 12.17 -17.75
C GLY A 127 -10.68 10.66 -17.53
N ASP A 128 -10.59 9.89 -18.62
CA ASP A 128 -10.39 8.42 -18.62
C ASP A 128 -8.90 8.04 -18.46
N LEU A 129 -8.23 8.64 -17.48
CA LEU A 129 -6.83 8.34 -17.19
C LEU A 129 -6.74 7.23 -16.15
N MET A 130 -6.52 6.02 -16.64
CA MET A 130 -6.28 4.82 -15.84
C MET A 130 -4.89 4.24 -16.13
N GLY A 131 -4.32 3.57 -15.14
CA GLY A 131 -3.01 2.95 -15.22
C GLY A 131 -2.86 1.75 -14.30
N ASP A 132 -1.76 1.02 -14.46
CA ASP A 132 -1.37 -0.02 -13.51
C ASP A 132 -0.91 0.61 -12.20
N TYR A 133 -1.24 -0.05 -11.09
CA TYR A 133 -0.80 0.32 -9.75
C TYR A 133 0.06 -0.78 -9.16
N LYS A 134 1.22 -0.40 -8.62
CA LYS A 134 2.12 -1.29 -7.89
C LYS A 134 2.53 -0.64 -6.58
N LYS A 135 2.54 -1.43 -5.52
CA LYS A 135 2.90 -1.00 -4.17
C LYS A 135 3.86 -2.00 -3.54
N ILE A 136 4.91 -1.49 -2.89
CA ILE A 136 5.75 -2.25 -1.97
C ILE A 136 5.82 -1.45 -0.68
N SER A 137 5.53 -2.07 0.46
CA SER A 137 5.64 -1.43 1.76
C SER A 137 6.35 -2.33 2.75
N LEU A 138 7.22 -1.72 3.55
CA LEU A 138 7.92 -2.36 4.64
C LEU A 138 7.69 -1.57 5.92
N GLY A 139 7.33 -2.25 6.99
CA GLY A 139 7.07 -1.63 8.28
C GLY A 139 7.29 -2.57 9.45
N VAL A 140 7.11 -2.00 10.64
CA VAL A 140 7.15 -2.71 11.92
C VAL A 140 5.75 -2.63 12.53
N GLN A 141 5.20 -3.79 12.87
CA GLN A 141 3.92 -3.93 13.55
C GLN A 141 4.16 -4.06 15.06
N THR A 142 3.52 -3.16 15.81
CA THR A 142 3.53 -3.11 17.27
C THR A 142 2.51 -4.09 17.88
N PRO A 143 2.53 -4.30 19.21
CA PRO A 143 1.58 -5.20 19.89
C PRO A 143 0.12 -4.76 19.72
N ASP A 144 -0.13 -3.45 19.58
CA ASP A 144 -1.45 -2.85 19.40
C ASP A 144 -1.97 -2.93 17.96
N ASP A 145 -1.37 -3.78 17.14
CA ASP A 145 -1.68 -3.93 15.71
C ASP A 145 -1.56 -2.61 14.91
N LEU A 146 -0.74 -1.66 15.39
CA LEU A 146 -0.31 -0.47 14.65
C LEU A 146 0.96 -0.80 13.85
N ILE A 147 1.03 -0.33 12.60
CA ILE A 147 2.16 -0.53 11.71
C ILE A 147 2.74 0.83 11.33
N ILE A 148 4.03 1.02 11.62
CA ILE A 148 4.80 2.16 11.11
C ILE A 148 5.53 1.69 9.85
N PHE A 149 5.33 2.35 8.72
CA PHE A 149 5.83 1.85 7.44
C PHE A 149 6.44 2.92 6.53
N ILE A 150 7.29 2.44 5.63
CA ILE A 150 7.70 3.14 4.41
C ILE A 150 7.02 2.42 3.24
N GLU A 151 6.52 3.18 2.27
CA GLU A 151 5.82 2.69 1.08
C GLU A 151 6.43 3.29 -0.19
N LEU A 152 6.68 2.43 -1.17
CA LEU A 152 6.94 2.79 -2.55
C LEU A 152 5.68 2.47 -3.36
N SER A 153 5.12 3.48 -4.00
CA SER A 153 3.96 3.35 -4.89
C SER A 153 4.34 3.81 -6.30
N HIS A 154 3.93 3.05 -7.31
CA HIS A 154 4.10 3.35 -8.74
C HIS A 154 2.74 3.32 -9.42
N TYR A 155 2.48 4.34 -10.23
CA TYR A 155 1.28 4.53 -11.00
C TYR A 155 1.70 4.71 -12.47
N ALA A 156 1.32 3.75 -13.32
CA ALA A 156 1.54 3.83 -14.76
C ALA A 156 0.42 4.64 -15.44
N ILE A 157 0.20 5.86 -14.95
CA ILE A 157 -0.77 6.81 -15.50
C ILE A 157 -0.01 7.83 -16.34
N PRO A 158 -0.34 8.00 -17.63
CA PRO A 158 0.34 9.00 -18.47
C PRO A 158 -0.11 10.40 -18.08
N ILE A 159 0.78 11.17 -17.45
CA ILE A 159 0.53 12.55 -17.02
C ILE A 159 1.55 13.45 -17.73
N ASN A 160 1.08 14.47 -18.45
CA ASN A 160 1.94 15.43 -19.16
C ASN A 160 3.00 14.76 -20.06
N ASN A 161 2.62 13.73 -20.81
CA ASN A 161 3.51 12.89 -21.63
C ASN A 161 4.60 12.10 -20.88
N GLN A 162 4.59 12.10 -19.54
CA GLN A 162 5.40 11.19 -18.73
C GLN A 162 4.56 9.97 -18.37
N LYS A 163 5.07 8.78 -18.71
CA LYS A 163 4.33 7.51 -18.55
C LYS A 163 4.33 6.96 -17.12
N ASP A 164 5.26 7.42 -16.28
CA ASP A 164 5.50 6.85 -14.96
C ASP A 164 5.49 7.93 -13.89
N THR A 165 4.59 7.80 -12.91
CA THR A 165 4.63 8.59 -11.68
C THR A 165 4.75 7.66 -10.49
N GLY A 166 5.55 8.05 -9.50
CA GLY A 166 5.77 7.27 -8.29
C GLY A 166 5.87 8.15 -7.06
N SER A 167 5.83 7.52 -5.88
CA SER A 167 5.96 8.20 -4.60
C SER A 167 6.63 7.29 -3.57
N ILE A 168 7.47 7.89 -2.75
CA ILE A 168 7.98 7.32 -1.50
C ILE A 168 7.17 7.96 -0.38
N SER A 169 6.59 7.16 0.51
CA SER A 169 5.75 7.65 1.60
C SER A 169 6.15 7.06 2.94
N PHE A 170 5.96 7.83 4.00
CA PHE A 170 6.02 7.36 5.38
C PHE A 170 4.62 7.37 5.98
N GLY A 171 4.24 6.31 6.69
CA GLY A 171 2.85 6.17 7.13
C GLY A 171 2.63 5.31 8.35
N LEU A 172 1.37 5.35 8.79
CA LEU A 172 0.80 4.58 9.88
C LEU A 172 -0.35 3.73 9.33
N SER A 173 -0.44 2.50 9.78
CA SER A 173 -1.54 1.59 9.43
C SER A 173 -2.10 0.96 10.68
N LEU A 174 -3.42 0.98 10.84
CA LEU A 174 -4.12 0.23 11.87
C LEU A 174 -4.73 -1.02 11.24
N ILE A 175 -4.42 -2.21 11.76
CA ILE A 175 -5.01 -3.46 11.30
C ILE A 175 -5.83 -4.11 12.42
N THR A 176 -6.97 -4.69 12.07
CA THR A 176 -7.81 -5.45 13.00
C THR A 176 -8.10 -6.82 12.39
N PHE A 177 -7.84 -7.87 13.16
CA PHE A 177 -8.05 -9.27 12.79
C PHE A 177 -9.33 -9.85 13.41
#